data_AF-A0A1B6MJ35-F1
#
_entry.id   AF-A0A1B6MJ35-F1
#
_cell.length_a   1.000
_cell.length_b   1.000
_cell.length_c   1.000
_cell.angle_alpha   90.00
_cell.angle_beta   90.00
_cell.angle_gamma   90.00
#
_symmetry.space_group_name_H-M   'P 1'
#
loop_
_entity.id
_entity.type
_entity.pdbx_description
1 polymer ?
#
loop_
_entity_poly.entity_id
_entity_poly.type
_entity_poly.pdbx_seq_one_letter_code
_entity_poly.pdbx_strand_id
1 'polypeptide(L)'
;ELHELLVKMEEWEIKAQICLESSGMQDMSVWEELLEEAEGINAHLPSKSSVMEILKKAKDWISKAETTMAEEGQSYPYLETVEELVNRGQQQLVKIEQLPKLEEIRNSAVMWREDVTRIFVRKNSPYTLMETLIPRPELGLAMLKQKKKGRDTSLPYCVSGVKLQGNVDSASVVAAFKRAEKAEFEAMLQLREDNELKKQMNTPDSKFCVCRKPLSGNMNECALCKDWFHVSCVPLAKGIVRGSNTSAAEKTNPNTYLNETKFLCSLCMRSRRPRLDTVVDLLVSLQSLRVRLPEGEALQCLTERAMGWQDKARKMLQWPEMQGALARLSSLSLRASEAAARQKTEKIISSELKKAASKPELNRRVTAISPLSGLHSSKLEDVLSEDSAPSSPV
;
A
#
# COMPACT_ATOMS: atom_id res chain seq x y z
N GLU A 1 -75.86 -19.36 -1.55
CA GLU A 1 -75.25 -18.04 -1.31
C GLU A 1 -74.29 -18.05 -0.12
N LEU A 2 -74.73 -18.17 1.14
CA LEU A 2 -73.81 -18.10 2.30
C LEU A 2 -72.75 -19.23 2.34
N HIS A 3 -73.16 -20.47 2.04
CA HIS A 3 -72.24 -21.62 2.00
C HIS A 3 -71.18 -21.48 0.90
N GLU A 4 -71.56 -20.95 -0.26
CA GLU A 4 -70.65 -20.71 -1.37
C GLU A 4 -69.62 -19.62 -1.04
N LEU A 5 -70.03 -18.59 -0.28
CA LEU A 5 -69.12 -17.55 0.21
C LEU A 5 -68.11 -18.12 1.22
N LEU A 6 -68.55 -18.99 2.15
CA LEU A 6 -67.66 -19.62 3.12
C LEU A 6 -66.59 -20.50 2.47
N VAL A 7 -66.97 -21.29 1.45
CA VAL A 7 -66.02 -22.11 0.68
C VAL A 7 -64.97 -21.23 0.00
N LYS A 8 -65.39 -20.14 -0.66
CA LYS A 8 -64.47 -19.19 -1.29
C LYS A 8 -63.52 -18.53 -0.29
N MET A 9 -63.99 -18.22 0.92
CA MET A 9 -63.13 -17.69 1.99
C MET A 9 -62.08 -18.71 2.45
N GLU A 10 -62.50 -19.95 2.70
CA GLU A 10 -61.60 -21.01 3.18
C GLU A 10 -60.56 -21.38 2.13
N GLU A 11 -60.96 -21.53 0.87
CA GLU A 11 -60.05 -21.78 -0.25
C GLU A 11 -59.01 -20.66 -0.40
N TRP A 12 -59.44 -19.41 -0.31
CA TRP A 12 -58.53 -18.26 -0.39
C TRP A 12 -57.56 -18.22 0.80
N GLU A 13 -58.04 -18.47 2.02
CA GLU A 13 -57.20 -18.45 3.23
C GLU A 13 -56.13 -19.54 3.19
N ILE A 14 -56.48 -20.74 2.69
CA ILE A 14 -55.51 -21.82 2.48
C ILE A 14 -54.45 -21.40 1.45
N LYS A 15 -54.85 -20.84 0.31
CA LYS A 15 -53.90 -20.33 -0.71
C LYS A 15 -52.97 -19.25 -0.12
N ALA A 16 -53.53 -18.31 0.63
CA ALA A 16 -52.76 -17.24 1.26
C ALA A 16 -51.75 -17.78 2.27
N GLN A 17 -52.17 -18.72 3.13
CA GLN A 17 -51.28 -19.31 4.13
C GLN A 17 -50.14 -20.11 3.49
N ILE A 18 -50.41 -20.86 2.41
CA ILE A 18 -49.36 -21.55 1.65
C ILE A 18 -48.32 -20.55 1.11
N CYS A 19 -48.75 -19.39 0.59
CA CYS A 19 -47.84 -18.37 0.10
C CYS A 19 -47.02 -17.72 1.23
N LEU A 20 -47.64 -17.50 2.40
CA LEU A 20 -47.00 -16.90 3.58
C LEU A 20 -45.98 -17.85 4.24
N GLU A 21 -46.25 -19.15 4.26
CA GLU A 21 -45.39 -20.17 4.86
C GLU A 21 -44.34 -20.73 3.88
N SER A 22 -44.50 -20.47 2.58
CA SER A 22 -43.57 -20.93 1.55
C SER A 22 -42.16 -20.40 1.83
N SER A 23 -41.19 -21.31 1.85
CA SER A 23 -39.77 -20.96 1.91
C SER A 23 -39.22 -20.45 0.57
N GLY A 24 -40.00 -20.53 -0.51
CA GLY A 24 -39.58 -20.16 -1.86
C GLY A 24 -40.19 -18.83 -2.31
N MET A 25 -39.36 -17.96 -2.90
CA MET A 25 -39.80 -16.70 -3.50
C MET A 25 -40.81 -16.94 -4.63
N GLN A 26 -42.03 -16.41 -4.49
CA GLN A 26 -43.08 -16.51 -5.51
C GLN A 26 -43.05 -15.29 -6.44
N ASP A 27 -43.46 -15.45 -7.71
CA ASP A 27 -43.54 -14.34 -8.65
C ASP A 27 -44.53 -13.26 -8.17
N MET A 28 -44.27 -11.99 -8.49
CA MET A 28 -45.12 -10.87 -8.07
C MET A 28 -46.58 -11.01 -8.54
N SER A 29 -46.80 -11.58 -9.73
CA SER A 29 -48.13 -11.83 -10.28
C SER A 29 -48.99 -12.73 -9.37
N VAL A 30 -48.39 -13.74 -8.73
CA VAL A 30 -49.10 -14.65 -7.82
C VAL A 30 -49.69 -13.90 -6.63
N TRP A 31 -48.92 -12.95 -6.08
CA TRP A 31 -49.38 -12.13 -4.96
C TRP A 31 -50.44 -11.11 -5.38
N GLU A 32 -50.32 -10.53 -6.58
CA GLU A 32 -51.31 -9.59 -7.13
C GLU A 32 -52.64 -10.27 -7.46
N GLU A 33 -52.59 -11.45 -8.07
CA GLU A 33 -53.76 -12.31 -8.32
C GLU A 33 -54.44 -12.70 -7.00
N LEU A 34 -53.65 -13.09 -5.98
CA LEU A 34 -54.19 -13.41 -4.65
C LEU A 34 -54.90 -12.20 -4.02
N LEU A 35 -54.40 -10.99 -4.24
CA LEU A 35 -55.03 -9.77 -3.74
C LEU A 35 -56.32 -9.42 -4.51
N GLU A 36 -56.33 -9.60 -5.83
CA GLU A 36 -57.51 -9.40 -6.68
C GLU A 36 -58.63 -10.39 -6.31
N GLU A 37 -58.29 -11.68 -6.12
CA GLU A 37 -59.23 -12.68 -5.59
C GLU A 37 -59.83 -12.23 -4.24
N ALA A 38 -59.01 -11.65 -3.35
CA ALA A 38 -59.45 -11.16 -2.04
C ALA A 38 -60.36 -9.93 -2.10
N GLU A 39 -60.33 -9.15 -3.18
CA GLU A 39 -61.22 -8.00 -3.41
C GLU A 39 -62.59 -8.44 -3.95
N GLY A 40 -62.64 -9.54 -4.70
CA GLY A 40 -63.89 -10.14 -5.17
C GLY A 40 -64.71 -10.86 -4.09
N ILE A 41 -64.13 -11.15 -2.93
CA ILE A 41 -64.81 -11.81 -1.81
C ILE A 41 -65.38 -10.74 -0.86
N ASN A 42 -66.71 -10.63 -0.80
CA ASN A 42 -67.42 -9.73 0.11
C ASN A 42 -67.46 -10.27 1.56
N ALA A 43 -66.30 -10.53 2.15
CA ALA A 43 -66.16 -10.99 3.53
C ALA A 43 -64.85 -10.55 4.17
N HIS A 44 -64.75 -10.67 5.50
CA HIS A 44 -63.52 -10.40 6.22
C HIS A 44 -62.54 -11.57 6.05
N LEU A 45 -61.36 -11.27 5.50
CA LEU A 45 -60.28 -12.23 5.28
C LEU A 45 -59.09 -11.87 6.19
N PRO A 46 -58.75 -12.69 7.21
CA PRO A 46 -57.68 -12.39 8.16
C PRO A 46 -56.31 -12.15 7.51
N SER A 47 -55.90 -13.02 6.57
CA SER A 47 -54.60 -12.95 5.92
C SER A 47 -54.46 -11.85 4.87
N LYS A 48 -55.56 -11.19 4.47
CA LYS A 48 -55.54 -10.13 3.42
C LYS A 48 -54.62 -8.98 3.80
N SER A 49 -54.60 -8.60 5.07
CA SER A 49 -53.74 -7.53 5.58
C SER A 49 -52.25 -7.85 5.42
N SER A 50 -51.84 -9.09 5.71
CA SER A 50 -50.46 -9.56 5.57
C SER A 50 -50.02 -9.65 4.11
N VAL A 51 -50.88 -10.16 3.23
CA VAL A 51 -50.64 -10.22 1.77
C VAL A 51 -50.42 -8.81 1.19
N MET A 52 -51.29 -7.84 1.56
CA MET A 52 -51.12 -6.45 1.15
C MET A 52 -49.80 -5.84 1.65
N GLU A 53 -49.41 -6.12 2.89
CA GLU A 53 -48.17 -5.60 3.47
C GLU A 53 -46.92 -6.15 2.77
N ILE A 54 -46.91 -7.45 2.42
CA ILE A 54 -45.81 -8.08 1.67
C ILE A 54 -45.67 -7.47 0.29
N LEU A 55 -46.78 -7.35 -0.45
CA LEU A 55 -46.78 -6.70 -1.77
C LEU A 55 -46.28 -5.26 -1.71
N LYS A 56 -46.76 -4.50 -0.72
CA LYS A 56 -46.33 -3.12 -0.52
C LYS A 56 -44.83 -3.05 -0.23
N LYS A 57 -44.31 -3.88 0.68
CA LYS A 57 -42.87 -3.94 0.99
C LYS A 57 -42.02 -4.30 -0.23
N ALA A 58 -42.49 -5.23 -1.06
CA ALA A 58 -41.81 -5.61 -2.30
C ALA A 58 -41.79 -4.44 -3.31
N LYS A 59 -42.93 -3.77 -3.53
CA LYS A 59 -43.03 -2.60 -4.42
C LYS A 59 -42.18 -1.41 -3.93
N ASP A 60 -42.21 -1.12 -2.63
CA ASP A 60 -41.38 -0.08 -2.01
C ASP A 60 -39.89 -0.40 -2.14
N TRP A 61 -39.51 -1.68 -1.98
CA TRP A 61 -38.13 -2.13 -2.18
C TRP A 61 -37.69 -1.98 -3.64
N ILE A 62 -38.53 -2.38 -4.61
CA ILE A 62 -38.24 -2.24 -6.05
C ILE A 62 -38.03 -0.78 -6.41
N SER A 63 -38.94 0.10 -6.01
CA SER A 63 -38.82 1.54 -6.26
C SER A 63 -37.52 2.12 -5.69
N LYS A 64 -37.14 1.71 -4.46
CA LYS A 64 -35.87 2.12 -3.86
C LYS A 64 -34.66 1.56 -4.62
N ALA A 65 -34.69 0.28 -5.00
CA ALA A 65 -33.63 -0.36 -5.76
C ALA A 65 -33.41 0.32 -7.13
N GLU A 66 -34.50 0.60 -7.85
CA GLU A 66 -34.45 1.29 -9.14
C GLU A 66 -33.93 2.71 -9.02
N THR A 67 -34.35 3.45 -7.98
CA THR A 67 -33.83 4.79 -7.71
C THR A 67 -32.32 4.75 -7.45
N THR A 68 -31.86 3.82 -6.61
CA THR A 68 -30.44 3.64 -6.30
C THR A 68 -29.62 3.17 -7.51
N MET A 69 -30.21 2.40 -8.42
CA MET A 69 -29.55 1.95 -9.65
C MET A 69 -29.55 3.00 -10.76
N ALA A 70 -30.48 3.96 -10.72
CA ALA A 70 -30.56 5.06 -11.68
C ALA A 70 -29.59 6.20 -11.39
N GLU A 71 -29.00 6.25 -10.19
CA GLU A 71 -27.95 7.21 -9.85
C GLU A 71 -26.73 7.02 -10.75
N GLU A 72 -26.12 8.12 -11.21
CA GLU A 72 -24.94 8.09 -12.08
C GLU A 72 -23.79 8.95 -11.54
N GLY A 73 -22.57 8.51 -11.81
CA GLY A 73 -21.34 9.27 -11.54
C GLY A 73 -21.15 9.58 -10.06
N GLN A 74 -21.13 10.87 -9.71
CA GLN A 74 -20.88 11.33 -8.34
C GLN A 74 -22.01 11.00 -7.36
N SER A 75 -23.20 10.69 -7.89
CA SER A 75 -24.38 10.35 -7.10
C SER A 75 -24.47 8.87 -6.77
N TYR A 76 -23.52 8.01 -7.22
CA TYR A 76 -23.58 6.58 -6.90
C TYR A 76 -23.65 6.33 -5.38
N PRO A 77 -24.39 5.30 -4.96
CA PRO A 77 -24.53 4.95 -3.55
C PRO A 77 -23.23 4.36 -3.01
N TYR A 78 -23.01 4.50 -1.70
CA TYR A 78 -21.95 3.74 -1.03
C TYR A 78 -22.30 2.24 -0.98
N LEU A 79 -21.27 1.39 -1.00
CA LEU A 79 -21.42 -0.07 -0.93
C LEU A 79 -22.29 -0.53 0.24
N GLU A 80 -22.18 0.10 1.41
CA GLU A 80 -23.01 -0.19 2.59
C GLU A 80 -24.51 -0.08 2.29
N THR A 81 -24.94 0.96 1.58
CA THR A 81 -26.34 1.13 1.17
C THR A 81 -26.81 -0.01 0.26
N VAL A 82 -25.96 -0.47 -0.65
CA VAL A 82 -26.26 -1.59 -1.55
C VAL A 82 -26.28 -2.92 -0.79
N GLU A 83 -25.35 -3.14 0.14
CA GLU A 83 -25.33 -4.31 1.03
C GLU A 83 -26.61 -4.37 1.88
N GLU A 84 -27.05 -3.25 2.45
CA GLU A 84 -28.32 -3.16 3.17
C GLU A 84 -29.53 -3.47 2.29
N LEU A 85 -29.57 -2.95 1.06
CA LEU A 85 -30.64 -3.23 0.10
C LEU A 85 -30.68 -4.70 -0.29
N VAL A 86 -29.53 -5.31 -0.60
CA VAL A 86 -29.42 -6.73 -0.92
C VAL A 86 -29.89 -7.58 0.26
N ASN A 87 -29.42 -7.30 1.48
CA ASN A 87 -29.85 -8.04 2.68
C ASN A 87 -31.37 -7.97 2.89
N ARG A 88 -31.97 -6.80 2.68
CA ARG A 88 -33.44 -6.64 2.75
C ARG A 88 -34.18 -7.33 1.60
N GLY A 89 -33.56 -7.41 0.43
CA GLY A 89 -34.13 -8.07 -0.76
C GLY A 89 -34.13 -9.60 -0.61
N GLN A 90 -33.07 -10.17 -0.01
CA GLN A 90 -32.97 -11.60 0.29
C GLN A 90 -34.01 -12.09 1.31
N GLN A 91 -34.56 -11.17 2.12
CA GLN A 91 -35.61 -11.46 3.10
C GLN A 91 -37.03 -11.35 2.52
N GLN A 92 -37.19 -11.06 1.23
CA GLN A 92 -38.51 -10.93 0.59
C GLN A 92 -39.10 -12.29 0.24
N LEU A 93 -40.42 -12.42 0.36
CA LEU A 93 -41.18 -13.60 -0.12
C LEU A 93 -41.59 -13.46 -1.60
N VAL A 94 -41.52 -12.24 -2.14
CA VAL A 94 -41.75 -11.95 -3.56
C VAL A 94 -40.42 -12.05 -4.29
N LYS A 95 -40.42 -12.72 -5.44
CA LYS A 95 -39.28 -12.77 -6.35
C LYS A 95 -39.12 -11.41 -7.02
N ILE A 96 -37.92 -10.85 -6.90
CA ILE A 96 -37.60 -9.51 -7.38
C ILE A 96 -36.47 -9.58 -8.41
N GLU A 97 -36.72 -9.10 -9.62
CA GLU A 97 -35.78 -9.19 -10.76
C GLU A 97 -34.55 -8.28 -10.61
N GLN A 98 -34.66 -7.21 -9.83
CA GLN A 98 -33.59 -6.25 -9.58
C GLN A 98 -32.57 -6.76 -8.55
N LEU A 99 -32.92 -7.75 -7.72
CA LEU A 99 -32.05 -8.28 -6.66
C LEU A 99 -30.74 -8.90 -7.20
N PRO A 100 -30.77 -9.79 -8.22
CA PRO A 100 -29.54 -10.35 -8.80
C PRO A 100 -28.58 -9.28 -9.33
N LYS A 101 -29.11 -8.18 -9.91
CA LYS A 101 -28.30 -7.07 -10.42
C LYS A 101 -27.59 -6.33 -9.29
N LEU A 102 -28.26 -6.09 -8.17
CA LEU A 102 -27.63 -5.50 -6.98
C LEU A 102 -26.59 -6.43 -6.35
N GLU A 103 -26.83 -7.74 -6.35
CA GLU A 103 -25.85 -8.73 -5.88
C GLU A 103 -24.60 -8.77 -6.75
N GLU A 104 -24.74 -8.66 -8.08
CA GLU A 104 -23.61 -8.55 -9.00
C GLU A 104 -22.77 -7.29 -8.75
N ILE A 105 -23.43 -6.15 -8.53
CA ILE A 105 -22.77 -4.89 -8.17
C ILE A 105 -22.02 -5.03 -6.84
N ARG A 106 -22.66 -5.59 -5.82
CA ARG A 106 -22.05 -5.87 -4.51
C ARG A 106 -20.82 -6.77 -4.67
N ASN A 107 -20.94 -7.87 -5.41
CA ASN A 107 -19.87 -8.83 -5.61
C ASN A 107 -18.67 -8.20 -6.33
N SER A 108 -18.92 -7.44 -7.39
CA SER A 108 -17.87 -6.74 -8.14
C SER A 108 -17.10 -5.75 -7.25
N ALA A 109 -17.81 -5.01 -6.38
CA ALA A 109 -17.20 -4.09 -5.44
C ALA A 109 -16.39 -4.78 -4.34
N VAL A 110 -16.88 -5.92 -3.83
CA VAL A 110 -16.16 -6.74 -2.84
C VAL A 110 -14.89 -7.31 -3.46
N MET A 111 -14.96 -7.86 -4.67
CA MET A 111 -13.80 -8.39 -5.39
C MET A 111 -12.75 -7.31 -5.65
N TRP A 112 -13.19 -6.12 -6.08
CA TRP A 112 -12.29 -4.98 -6.23
C TRP A 112 -11.59 -4.63 -4.91
N ARG A 113 -12.33 -4.58 -3.78
CA ARG A 113 -11.76 -4.29 -2.45
C ARG A 113 -10.73 -5.35 -2.01
N GLU A 114 -10.97 -6.62 -2.32
CA GLU A 114 -10.02 -7.71 -2.06
C GLU A 114 -8.74 -7.58 -2.91
N ASP A 115 -8.88 -7.16 -4.16
CA ASP A 115 -7.75 -6.92 -5.06
C ASP A 115 -6.87 -5.78 -4.55
N VAL A 116 -7.47 -4.64 -4.17
CA VAL A 116 -6.72 -3.54 -3.55
C VAL A 116 -6.04 -3.99 -2.27
N THR A 117 -6.73 -4.79 -1.43
CA THR A 117 -6.17 -5.34 -0.19
C THR A 117 -4.94 -6.19 -0.48
N ARG A 118 -5.02 -7.11 -1.44
CA ARG A 118 -3.92 -7.99 -1.82
C ARG A 118 -2.69 -7.23 -2.34
N ILE A 119 -2.93 -6.13 -3.05
CA ILE A 119 -1.89 -5.29 -3.66
C ILE A 119 -1.22 -4.38 -2.61
N PHE A 120 -1.99 -3.72 -1.74
CA PHE A 120 -1.45 -2.72 -0.80
C PHE A 120 -1.08 -3.28 0.57
N VAL A 121 -1.84 -4.25 1.09
CA VAL A 121 -1.72 -4.72 2.47
C VAL A 121 -0.75 -5.90 2.57
N ARG A 122 0.14 -5.85 3.56
CA ARG A 122 1.16 -6.89 3.78
C ARG A 122 0.56 -8.14 4.42
N LYS A 123 1.18 -9.30 4.19
CA LYS A 123 0.88 -10.50 4.97
C LYS A 123 1.16 -10.20 6.45
N ASN A 124 0.23 -10.57 7.33
CA ASN A 124 0.28 -10.31 8.77
C ASN A 124 0.39 -8.81 9.13
N SER A 125 -0.16 -7.93 8.27
CA SER A 125 -0.23 -6.50 8.56
C SER A 125 -1.14 -6.25 9.77
N PRO A 126 -0.73 -5.40 10.72
CA PRO A 126 -1.59 -4.97 11.81
C PRO A 126 -2.58 -3.85 11.39
N TYR A 127 -2.55 -3.46 10.11
CA TYR A 127 -3.33 -2.37 9.53
C TYR A 127 -4.42 -2.90 8.60
N THR A 128 -5.60 -2.29 8.66
CA THR A 128 -6.68 -2.49 7.69
C THR A 128 -6.32 -1.88 6.32
N LEU A 129 -7.09 -2.19 5.28
CA LEU A 129 -6.93 -1.54 3.98
C LEU A 129 -7.10 -0.02 4.09
N MET A 130 -8.16 0.45 4.77
CA MET A 130 -8.38 1.88 4.98
C MET A 130 -7.22 2.54 5.69
N GLU A 131 -6.77 1.98 6.82
CA GLU A 131 -5.59 2.50 7.52
C GLU A 131 -4.36 2.51 6.61
N THR A 132 -4.23 1.57 5.68
CA THR A 132 -3.10 1.54 4.75
C THR A 132 -3.15 2.68 3.71
N LEU A 133 -4.35 3.04 3.25
CA LEU A 133 -4.55 4.04 2.18
C LEU A 133 -4.62 5.49 2.69
N ILE A 134 -5.20 5.72 3.88
CA ILE A 134 -5.39 7.08 4.41
C ILE A 134 -4.10 7.66 5.02
N PRO A 135 -3.96 9.01 5.02
CA PRO A 135 -2.90 9.68 5.78
C PRO A 135 -2.92 9.28 7.26
N ARG A 136 -1.74 9.18 7.89
CA ARG A 136 -1.61 8.72 9.28
C ARG A 136 -2.18 9.77 10.25
N PRO A 137 -3.16 9.41 11.09
CA PRO A 137 -3.71 10.34 12.08
C PRO A 137 -2.74 10.58 13.25
N GLU A 138 -1.88 9.61 13.58
CA GLU A 138 -0.77 9.82 14.53
C GLU A 138 0.48 9.07 14.04
N LEU A 139 1.65 9.42 14.59
CA LEU A 139 2.95 8.89 14.15
C LEU A 139 3.79 8.36 15.31
N GLY A 140 4.83 7.59 14.97
CA GLY A 140 5.83 7.11 15.93
C GLY A 140 5.26 6.12 16.96
N LEU A 141 5.80 6.15 18.18
CA LEU A 141 5.44 5.23 19.26
C LEU A 141 4.06 5.51 19.88
N ALA A 142 3.46 6.67 19.61
CA ALA A 142 2.07 6.98 20.01
C ALA A 142 1.08 5.98 19.40
N MET A 143 1.35 5.52 18.17
CA MET A 143 0.60 4.47 17.47
C MET A 143 0.51 3.15 18.26
N LEU A 144 1.54 2.80 19.03
CA LEU A 144 1.56 1.57 19.84
C LEU A 144 0.79 1.73 21.16
N LYS A 145 0.64 2.96 21.66
CA LYS A 145 -0.08 3.25 22.92
C LYS A 145 -1.60 3.20 22.71
N GLN A 146 -2.10 3.69 21.57
CA GLN A 146 -3.53 3.67 21.24
C GLN A 146 -4.09 2.24 21.10
N LYS A 147 -3.32 1.29 20.56
CA LYS A 147 -3.76 -0.12 20.46
C LYS A 147 -4.04 -0.78 21.80
N LYS A 148 -3.41 -0.33 22.90
CA LYS A 148 -3.69 -0.83 24.26
C LYS A 148 -4.90 -0.19 24.91
N LYS A 149 -5.38 0.96 24.41
CA LYS A 149 -6.46 1.74 25.05
C LYS A 149 -7.84 1.46 24.46
N GLY A 150 -7.97 0.43 23.62
CA GLY A 150 -9.25 0.02 23.04
C GLY A 150 -9.96 1.20 22.40
N ARG A 151 -9.30 1.90 21.45
CA ARG A 151 -9.97 2.94 20.68
C ARG A 151 -11.21 2.30 20.07
N ASP A 152 -12.35 2.90 20.38
CA ASP A 152 -13.63 2.61 19.78
C ASP A 152 -13.40 2.49 18.27
N THR A 153 -13.57 1.27 17.72
CA THR A 153 -13.42 0.93 16.30
C THR A 153 -14.48 1.64 15.44
N SER A 154 -15.13 2.64 16.00
CA SER A 154 -16.38 3.26 15.61
C SER A 154 -16.19 4.37 14.58
N LEU A 155 -15.23 4.25 13.64
CA LEU A 155 -15.30 4.75 12.26
C LEU A 155 -13.95 4.65 11.52
N PRO A 156 -13.56 3.47 10.99
CA PRO A 156 -12.40 3.32 10.08
C PRO A 156 -12.54 4.13 8.78
N TYR A 157 -13.70 4.74 8.57
CA TYR A 157 -14.09 5.53 7.40
C TYR A 157 -14.16 7.03 7.70
N CYS A 158 -13.55 7.54 8.77
CA CYS A 158 -13.51 8.97 9.07
C CYS A 158 -12.13 9.58 8.78
N VAL A 159 -12.09 10.64 7.98
CA VAL A 159 -10.88 11.40 7.64
C VAL A 159 -11.11 12.86 8.01
N SER A 160 -10.30 13.41 8.93
CA SER A 160 -10.40 14.81 9.38
C SER A 160 -11.83 15.27 9.73
N GLY A 161 -12.60 14.41 10.39
CA GLY A 161 -13.99 14.67 10.80
C GLY A 161 -15.06 14.38 9.73
N VAL A 162 -14.66 13.99 8.52
CA VAL A 162 -15.59 13.62 7.44
C VAL A 162 -15.72 12.10 7.38
N LYS A 163 -16.96 11.63 7.52
CA LYS A 163 -17.33 10.21 7.46
C LYS A 163 -17.61 9.80 6.00
N LEU A 164 -16.83 8.89 5.45
CA LEU A 164 -16.94 8.37 4.08
C LEU A 164 -18.10 7.36 3.97
N GLN A 165 -19.31 7.78 4.31
CA GLN A 165 -20.54 6.98 4.22
C GLN A 165 -21.72 7.91 3.94
N GLY A 166 -22.80 7.37 3.37
CA GLY A 166 -24.01 8.15 3.07
C GLY A 166 -23.80 9.17 1.95
N ASN A 167 -24.47 10.33 2.02
CA ASN A 167 -24.48 11.31 0.94
C ASN A 167 -23.40 12.40 1.11
N VAL A 168 -22.13 12.00 1.25
CA VAL A 168 -21.03 12.96 1.36
C VAL A 168 -20.55 13.38 -0.02
N ASP A 169 -20.54 14.69 -0.24
CA ASP A 169 -20.02 15.33 -1.43
C ASP A 169 -18.52 15.06 -1.65
N SER A 170 -18.14 14.79 -2.89
CA SER A 170 -16.77 14.45 -3.28
C SER A 170 -15.77 15.56 -3.00
N ALA A 171 -16.15 16.85 -3.14
CA ALA A 171 -15.24 17.95 -2.84
C ALA A 171 -14.93 18.02 -1.34
N SER A 172 -15.92 17.73 -0.49
CA SER A 172 -15.75 17.64 0.96
C SER A 172 -14.80 16.49 1.35
N VAL A 173 -14.91 15.34 0.68
CA VAL A 173 -13.98 14.21 0.85
C VAL A 173 -12.56 14.63 0.48
N VAL A 174 -12.35 15.18 -0.72
CA VAL A 174 -11.03 15.63 -1.18
C VAL A 174 -10.41 16.65 -0.21
N ALA A 175 -11.19 17.64 0.23
CA ALA A 175 -10.72 18.64 1.19
C ALA A 175 -10.30 18.02 2.53
N ALA A 176 -11.01 16.99 3.00
CA ALA A 176 -10.67 16.25 4.21
C ALA A 176 -9.35 15.48 4.08
N PHE A 177 -9.12 14.84 2.93
CA PHE A 177 -7.86 14.19 2.61
C PHE A 177 -6.71 15.18 2.53
N LYS A 178 -6.86 16.33 1.85
CA LYS A 178 -5.80 17.36 1.79
C LYS A 178 -5.45 17.91 3.17
N ARG A 179 -6.45 18.12 4.05
CA ARG A 179 -6.20 18.49 5.46
C ARG A 179 -5.43 17.40 6.21
N ALA A 180 -5.83 16.13 6.06
CA ALA A 180 -5.15 14.99 6.68
C ALA A 180 -3.71 14.82 6.17
N GLU A 181 -3.47 15.02 4.88
CA GLU A 181 -2.15 14.97 4.25
C GLU A 181 -1.21 16.04 4.82
N LYS A 182 -1.70 17.28 4.97
CA LYS A 182 -0.95 18.38 5.55
C LYS A 182 -0.59 18.09 7.02
N ALA A 183 -1.57 17.66 7.80
CA ALA A 183 -1.37 17.29 9.20
C ALA A 183 -0.37 16.13 9.37
N GLU A 184 -0.46 15.08 8.54
CA GLU A 184 0.51 13.97 8.55
C GLU A 184 1.92 14.48 8.21
N PHE A 185 2.05 15.36 7.23
CA PHE A 185 3.34 15.90 6.82
C PHE A 185 3.99 16.72 7.94
N GLU A 186 3.25 17.64 8.56
CA GLU A 186 3.72 18.45 9.69
C GLU A 186 4.10 17.57 10.88
N ALA A 187 3.25 16.59 11.25
CA ALA A 187 3.54 15.65 12.32
C ALA A 187 4.80 14.82 12.03
N MET A 188 5.06 14.47 10.76
CA MET A 188 6.26 13.72 10.38
C MET A 188 7.52 14.59 10.49
N LEU A 189 7.43 15.88 10.17
CA LEU A 189 8.55 16.81 10.36
C LEU A 189 8.86 16.95 11.85
N GLN A 190 7.86 17.17 12.69
CA GLN A 190 8.06 17.24 14.14
C GLN A 190 8.68 15.96 14.70
N LEU A 191 8.16 14.80 14.29
CA LEU A 191 8.70 13.51 14.74
C LEU A 191 10.17 13.32 14.34
N ARG A 192 10.59 13.85 13.18
CA ARG A 192 12.00 13.79 12.75
C ARG A 192 12.87 14.63 13.65
N GLU A 193 12.47 15.87 13.89
CA GLU A 193 13.18 16.79 14.77
C GLU A 193 13.33 16.20 16.18
N ASP A 194 12.25 15.68 16.75
CA ASP A 194 12.26 15.03 18.06
C ASP A 194 13.23 13.84 18.10
N ASN A 195 13.25 13.01 17.06
CA ASN A 195 14.13 11.84 17.00
C ASN A 195 15.60 12.22 16.77
N GLU A 196 15.86 13.26 16.00
CA GLU A 196 17.21 13.79 15.76
C GLU A 196 17.76 14.44 17.03
N LEU A 197 16.96 15.26 17.74
CA LEU A 197 17.32 15.82 19.04
C LEU A 197 17.56 14.72 20.09
N LYS A 198 16.68 13.72 20.17
CA LYS A 198 16.84 12.55 21.06
C LYS A 198 18.16 11.82 20.78
N LYS A 199 18.55 11.68 19.51
CA LYS A 199 19.83 11.08 19.09
C LYS A 199 21.03 11.96 19.47
N GLN A 200 20.92 13.28 19.31
CA GLN A 200 21.99 14.22 19.65
C GLN A 200 22.25 14.27 21.17
N MET A 201 21.19 14.30 21.97
CA MET A 201 21.32 14.34 23.43
C MET A 201 21.85 13.02 24.01
N ASN A 202 21.41 11.88 23.44
CA ASN A 202 21.82 10.51 23.79
C ASN A 202 22.03 10.29 25.31
N THR A 203 21.04 10.67 26.12
CA THR A 203 21.10 10.48 27.57
C THR A 203 20.97 8.98 27.92
N PRO A 204 21.44 8.54 29.10
CA PRO A 204 21.29 7.13 29.53
C PRO A 204 19.84 6.62 29.53
N ASP A 205 18.86 7.52 29.71
CA ASP A 205 17.43 7.23 29.68
C ASP A 205 16.80 7.28 28.27
N SER A 206 17.59 7.63 27.25
CA SER A 206 17.10 7.73 25.87
C SER A 206 16.74 6.34 25.34
N LYS A 207 15.45 6.14 25.06
CA LYS A 207 14.91 4.86 24.58
C LYS A 207 14.74 4.90 23.06
N PHE A 208 15.39 3.96 22.40
CA PHE A 208 15.33 3.75 20.97
C PHE A 208 14.73 2.37 20.67
N CYS A 209 14.49 2.11 19.39
CA CYS A 209 13.96 0.86 18.87
C CYS A 209 12.58 0.46 19.44
N VAL A 210 11.99 -0.58 18.84
CA VAL A 210 10.74 -1.18 19.32
C VAL A 210 10.89 -1.84 20.69
N CYS A 211 12.11 -2.25 21.07
CA CYS A 211 12.42 -2.87 22.36
C CYS A 211 12.62 -1.84 23.49
N ARG A 212 12.61 -0.53 23.19
CA ARG A 212 12.78 0.57 24.15
C ARG A 212 14.12 0.56 24.90
N LYS A 213 15.17 0.04 24.27
CA LYS A 213 16.53 0.01 24.82
C LYS A 213 17.38 1.17 24.25
N PRO A 214 18.47 1.57 24.93
CA PRO A 214 19.35 2.64 24.44
C PRO A 214 20.08 2.25 23.15
N LEU A 215 20.84 3.20 22.59
CA LEU A 215 21.74 2.92 21.46
C LEU A 215 22.75 1.84 21.85
N SER A 216 22.80 0.75 21.10
CA SER A 216 23.72 -0.35 21.39
C SER A 216 23.98 -1.20 20.15
N GLY A 217 25.24 -1.58 19.92
CA GLY A 217 25.62 -2.45 18.81
C GLY A 217 25.22 -1.88 17.44
N ASN A 218 24.87 -2.77 16.51
CA ASN A 218 24.48 -2.38 15.15
C ASN A 218 23.01 -1.95 15.12
N MET A 219 22.78 -0.72 14.66
CA MET A 219 21.46 -0.12 14.54
C MET A 219 21.32 0.61 13.20
N ASN A 220 20.08 0.63 12.68
CA ASN A 220 19.73 1.31 11.44
C ASN A 220 18.85 2.53 11.73
N GLU A 221 19.15 3.65 11.08
CA GLU A 221 18.30 4.85 11.07
C GLU A 221 17.15 4.68 10.07
N CYS A 222 15.92 4.86 10.53
CA CYS A 222 14.76 4.86 9.64
C CYS A 222 14.76 6.11 8.75
N ALA A 223 14.76 5.94 7.44
CA ALA A 223 14.79 7.05 6.50
C ALA A 223 13.53 7.93 6.50
N LEU A 224 12.41 7.42 7.03
CA LEU A 224 11.17 8.20 7.14
C LEU A 224 11.09 8.98 8.46
N CYS A 225 11.20 8.32 9.62
CA CYS A 225 11.00 8.97 10.92
C CYS A 225 12.29 9.37 11.64
N LYS A 226 13.47 9.01 11.11
CA LYS A 226 14.79 9.34 11.66
C LYS A 226 15.14 8.70 13.02
N ASP A 227 14.29 7.79 13.50
CA ASP A 227 14.55 7.02 14.72
C ASP A 227 15.46 5.79 14.45
N TRP A 228 16.05 5.25 15.52
CA TRP A 228 17.07 4.22 15.48
C TRP A 228 16.54 2.86 15.94
N PHE A 229 16.90 1.79 15.20
CA PHE A 229 16.41 0.43 15.46
C PHE A 229 17.53 -0.59 15.41
N HIS A 230 17.60 -1.49 16.40
CA HIS A 230 18.53 -2.62 16.39
C HIS A 230 18.26 -3.53 15.20
N VAL A 231 19.34 -3.95 14.53
CA VAL A 231 19.28 -4.85 13.37
C VAL A 231 18.56 -6.17 13.71
N SER A 232 18.71 -6.66 14.94
CA SER A 232 18.05 -7.88 15.42
C SER A 232 16.56 -7.71 15.78
N CYS A 233 16.11 -6.49 16.07
CA CYS A 233 14.73 -6.22 16.47
C CYS A 233 13.80 -5.92 15.30
N VAL A 234 14.34 -5.67 14.10
CA VAL A 234 13.56 -5.33 12.90
C VAL A 234 13.93 -6.26 11.76
N PRO A 235 12.96 -6.84 11.05
CA PRO A 235 13.26 -7.63 9.87
C PRO A 235 13.85 -6.72 8.79
N LEU A 236 15.10 -6.99 8.38
CA LEU A 236 15.68 -6.42 7.17
C LEU A 236 14.78 -6.80 5.98
N ALA A 237 14.42 -5.85 5.15
CA ALA A 237 13.54 -6.08 4.01
C ALA A 237 14.23 -7.01 2.99
N LYS A 238 13.96 -8.31 3.07
CA LYS A 238 14.49 -9.37 2.18
C LYS A 238 14.03 -9.22 0.70
N GLY A 239 13.26 -8.19 0.36
CA GLY A 239 12.49 -8.11 -0.90
C GLY A 239 13.13 -7.36 -2.06
N ILE A 240 14.23 -6.61 -1.89
CA ILE A 240 14.81 -5.78 -2.97
C ILE A 240 15.97 -6.49 -3.71
N VAL A 241 16.44 -7.63 -3.21
CA VAL A 241 17.62 -8.34 -3.76
C VAL A 241 17.30 -9.16 -5.04
N ARG A 242 16.03 -9.32 -5.43
CA ARG A 242 15.69 -10.15 -6.61
C ARG A 242 15.87 -9.46 -7.97
N GLY A 243 16.25 -8.18 -8.02
CA GLY A 243 16.33 -7.41 -9.27
C GLY A 243 17.70 -6.89 -9.68
N SER A 244 18.75 -7.11 -8.88
CA SER A 244 20.09 -6.58 -9.18
C SER A 244 21.03 -7.73 -9.55
N ASN A 245 21.41 -7.81 -10.82
CA ASN A 245 22.50 -8.66 -11.32
C ASN A 245 23.85 -8.11 -10.85
N THR A 246 24.06 -8.01 -9.54
CA THR A 246 25.34 -7.63 -8.96
C THR A 246 26.20 -8.87 -8.74
N SER A 247 27.37 -8.83 -9.38
CA SER A 247 28.35 -9.92 -9.38
C SER A 247 28.80 -10.31 -7.96
N ALA A 248 29.18 -11.57 -7.79
CA ALA A 248 29.46 -12.19 -6.48
C ALA A 248 30.58 -11.53 -5.63
N ALA A 249 31.32 -10.56 -6.18
CA ALA A 249 32.43 -9.89 -5.50
C ALA A 249 32.02 -8.74 -4.54
N GLU A 250 30.80 -8.24 -4.62
CA GLU A 250 30.30 -7.19 -3.71
C GLU A 250 29.60 -7.75 -2.45
N LYS A 251 29.44 -9.07 -2.36
CA LYS A 251 28.76 -9.77 -1.25
C LYS A 251 29.50 -9.73 0.09
N THR A 252 30.73 -9.20 0.14
CA THR A 252 31.58 -9.22 1.33
C THR A 252 31.43 -7.99 2.23
N ASN A 253 30.63 -6.99 1.85
CA ASN A 253 30.34 -5.86 2.72
C ASN A 253 28.82 -5.63 2.83
N PRO A 254 28.16 -6.12 3.89
CA PRO A 254 26.71 -5.94 4.08
C PRO A 254 26.28 -4.48 4.22
N ASN A 255 27.24 -3.54 4.37
CA ASN A 255 27.00 -2.11 4.56
C ASN A 255 26.79 -1.32 3.26
N THR A 256 27.17 -1.86 2.08
CA THR A 256 27.10 -1.11 0.81
C THR A 256 25.71 -1.18 0.17
N TYR A 257 25.03 -2.34 0.24
CA TYR A 257 23.69 -2.54 -0.35
C TYR A 257 22.55 -1.90 0.44
N LEU A 258 22.72 -1.70 1.75
CA LEU A 258 21.77 -0.97 2.59
C LEU A 258 21.75 0.53 2.27
N ASN A 259 22.80 1.04 1.62
CA ASN A 259 22.90 2.46 1.25
C ASN A 259 22.04 2.81 0.02
N GLU A 260 21.77 1.84 -0.86
CA GLU A 260 20.90 2.03 -2.03
C GLU A 260 19.41 1.91 -1.67
N THR A 261 19.08 1.19 -0.58
CA THR A 261 17.70 0.99 -0.12
C THR A 261 17.51 1.56 1.27
N LYS A 262 17.07 2.82 1.31
CA LYS A 262 16.71 3.55 2.54
C LYS A 262 15.86 2.68 3.49
N PHE A 263 16.42 2.25 4.61
CA PHE A 263 15.74 1.43 5.62
C PHE A 263 14.49 2.13 6.16
N LEU A 264 13.38 1.38 6.29
CA LEU A 264 12.14 1.85 6.92
C LEU A 264 11.76 0.93 8.07
N CYS A 265 11.53 1.50 9.25
CA CYS A 265 11.09 0.74 10.41
C CYS A 265 9.68 0.17 10.22
N SER A 266 9.32 -0.86 10.99
CA SER A 266 8.01 -1.54 10.91
C SER A 266 6.82 -0.59 11.07
N LEU A 267 6.95 0.48 11.86
CA LEU A 267 5.92 1.51 12.05
C LEU A 267 5.78 2.43 10.82
N CYS A 268 6.86 2.63 10.07
CA CYS A 268 6.85 3.45 8.86
C CYS A 268 6.49 2.66 7.60
N MET A 269 6.63 1.34 7.64
CA MET A 269 6.45 0.39 6.55
C MET A 269 5.00 -0.16 6.51
N ARG A 270 4.01 0.69 6.21
CA ARG A 270 2.58 0.35 6.25
C ARG A 270 2.09 -0.51 5.07
N SER A 271 2.52 -0.21 3.85
CA SER A 271 2.00 -0.83 2.61
C SER A 271 3.08 -1.55 1.79
N ARG A 272 2.68 -2.36 0.79
CA ARG A 272 3.60 -3.00 -0.17
C ARG A 272 4.15 -2.05 -1.24
N ARG A 273 3.58 -0.85 -1.38
CA ARG A 273 3.96 0.19 -2.37
C ARG A 273 4.02 -0.38 -3.81
N PRO A 274 2.87 -0.68 -4.43
CA PRO A 274 2.81 -1.12 -5.81
C PRO A 274 3.35 -0.05 -6.78
N ARG A 275 3.65 -0.47 -8.02
CA ARG A 275 3.97 0.43 -9.11
C ARG A 275 2.71 1.22 -9.54
N LEU A 276 2.91 2.39 -10.14
CA LEU A 276 1.82 3.31 -10.45
C LEU A 276 0.89 2.78 -11.56
N ASP A 277 1.43 2.04 -12.53
CA ASP A 277 0.66 1.30 -13.56
C ASP A 277 -0.39 0.38 -12.94
N THR A 278 0.00 -0.46 -11.99
CA THR A 278 -0.91 -1.35 -11.24
C THR A 278 -2.00 -0.56 -10.51
N VAL A 279 -1.68 0.63 -9.99
CA VAL A 279 -2.64 1.48 -9.30
C VAL A 279 -3.63 2.12 -10.28
N VAL A 280 -3.15 2.56 -11.45
CA VAL A 280 -4.01 3.09 -12.51
C VAL A 280 -5.00 2.04 -12.99
N ASP A 281 -4.59 0.79 -13.16
CA ASP A 281 -5.49 -0.32 -13.54
C ASP A 281 -6.62 -0.52 -12.50
N LEU A 282 -6.30 -0.43 -11.20
CA LEU A 282 -7.30 -0.49 -10.14
C LEU A 282 -8.29 0.68 -10.20
N LEU A 283 -7.83 1.88 -10.55
CA LEU A 283 -8.69 3.06 -10.69
C LEU A 283 -9.59 2.96 -11.92
N VAL A 284 -9.11 2.39 -13.02
CA VAL A 284 -9.94 2.12 -14.21
C VAL A 284 -11.00 1.09 -13.87
N SER A 285 -10.65 0.01 -13.16
CA SER A 285 -11.63 -0.97 -12.69
C SER A 285 -12.65 -0.34 -11.73
N LEU A 286 -12.23 0.55 -10.82
CA LEU A 286 -13.13 1.30 -9.93
C LEU A 286 -14.17 2.13 -10.70
N GLN A 287 -13.80 2.74 -11.84
CA GLN A 287 -14.74 3.53 -12.66
C GLN A 287 -15.85 2.69 -13.28
N SER A 288 -15.64 1.39 -13.47
CA SER A 288 -16.66 0.48 -13.97
C SER A 288 -17.68 0.05 -12.91
N LEU A 289 -17.40 0.33 -11.62
CA LEU A 289 -18.32 0.02 -10.53
C LEU A 289 -19.41 1.08 -10.41
N ARG A 290 -20.66 0.64 -10.33
CA ARG A 290 -21.85 1.50 -10.08
C ARG A 290 -22.04 1.84 -8.59
N VAL A 291 -20.98 1.81 -7.80
CA VAL A 291 -21.00 2.04 -6.35
C VAL A 291 -19.74 2.76 -5.89
N ARG A 292 -19.87 3.54 -4.82
CA ARG A 292 -18.75 4.20 -4.15
C ARG A 292 -18.21 3.33 -3.02
N LEU A 293 -16.89 3.28 -2.93
CA LEU A 293 -16.19 2.63 -1.82
C LEU A 293 -15.33 3.67 -1.08
N PRO A 294 -15.34 3.68 0.26
CA PRO A 294 -14.41 4.50 1.03
C PRO A 294 -12.94 4.23 0.66
N GLU A 295 -12.61 2.97 0.38
CA GLU A 295 -11.30 2.53 -0.11
C GLU A 295 -10.99 3.12 -1.50
N GLY A 296 -12.00 3.30 -2.35
CA GLY A 296 -11.90 3.91 -3.68
C GLY A 296 -11.55 5.38 -3.59
N GLU A 297 -12.27 6.13 -2.77
CA GLU A 297 -12.01 7.55 -2.48
C GLU A 297 -10.59 7.75 -1.91
N ALA A 298 -10.19 6.88 -0.98
CA ALA A 298 -8.85 6.92 -0.40
C ALA A 298 -7.76 6.59 -1.42
N LEU A 299 -7.99 5.62 -2.31
CA LEU A 299 -7.06 5.25 -3.37
C LEU A 299 -6.88 6.37 -4.39
N GLN A 300 -7.96 7.04 -4.79
CA GLN A 300 -7.92 8.21 -5.68
C GLN A 300 -7.07 9.32 -5.06
N CYS A 301 -7.38 9.72 -3.83
CA CYS A 301 -6.62 10.76 -3.12
C CYS A 301 -5.13 10.37 -2.95
N LEU A 302 -4.85 9.12 -2.61
CA LEU A 302 -3.47 8.61 -2.50
C LEU A 302 -2.72 8.67 -3.84
N THR A 303 -3.39 8.33 -4.94
CA THR A 303 -2.80 8.33 -6.28
C THR A 303 -2.52 9.75 -6.73
N GLU A 304 -3.46 10.68 -6.56
CA GLU A 304 -3.25 12.10 -6.82
C GLU A 304 -2.07 12.66 -6.01
N ARG A 305 -1.98 12.32 -4.72
CA ARG A 305 -0.86 12.73 -3.87
C ARG A 305 0.47 12.21 -4.42
N ALA A 306 0.52 10.94 -4.84
CA ALA A 306 1.71 10.32 -5.41
C ALA A 306 2.13 10.96 -6.74
N MET A 307 1.17 11.18 -7.65
CA MET A 307 1.41 11.85 -8.93
C MET A 307 1.86 13.30 -8.73
N GLY A 308 1.18 14.05 -7.86
CA GLY A 308 1.56 15.43 -7.54
C GLY A 308 2.95 15.54 -6.90
N TRP A 309 3.37 14.55 -6.12
CA TRP A 309 4.76 14.46 -5.65
C TRP A 309 5.74 14.19 -6.80
N GLN A 310 5.44 13.25 -7.69
CA GLN A 310 6.29 12.96 -8.85
C GLN A 310 6.46 14.18 -9.76
N ASP A 311 5.38 14.93 -10.01
CA ASP A 311 5.42 16.14 -10.81
C ASP A 311 6.31 17.22 -10.17
N LYS A 312 6.14 17.44 -8.86
CA LYS A 312 6.99 18.38 -8.11
C LYS A 312 8.46 17.94 -8.15
N ALA A 313 8.74 16.66 -7.97
CA ALA A 313 10.10 16.13 -8.03
C ALA A 313 10.72 16.30 -9.43
N ARG A 314 9.97 15.99 -10.50
CA ARG A 314 10.41 16.21 -11.88
C ARG A 314 10.72 17.69 -12.15
N LYS A 315 9.83 18.60 -11.74
CA LYS A 315 10.04 20.05 -11.89
C LYS A 315 11.26 20.53 -11.11
N MET A 316 11.46 20.06 -9.89
CA MET A 316 12.64 20.41 -9.07
C MET A 316 13.94 19.91 -9.71
N LEU A 317 13.93 18.71 -10.30
CA LEU A 317 15.09 18.17 -11.00
C LEU A 317 15.44 18.98 -12.25
N GLN A 318 14.50 19.70 -12.85
CA GLN A 318 14.75 20.56 -14.00
C GLN A 318 15.38 21.91 -13.64
N TRP A 319 15.50 22.26 -12.36
CA TRP A 319 16.12 23.52 -11.94
C TRP A 319 17.61 23.58 -12.32
N PRO A 320 18.12 24.74 -12.79
CA PRO A 320 19.50 24.89 -13.26
C PRO A 320 20.55 24.42 -12.24
N GLU A 321 20.33 24.73 -10.97
CA GLU A 321 21.21 24.36 -9.86
C GLU A 321 21.27 22.83 -9.70
N MET A 322 20.12 22.18 -9.83
CA MET A 322 19.99 20.73 -9.70
C MET A 322 20.59 20.03 -10.92
N GLN A 323 20.34 20.52 -12.14
CA GLN A 323 20.96 20.04 -13.37
C GLN A 323 22.49 20.18 -13.32
N GLY A 324 23.00 21.32 -12.86
CA GLY A 324 24.43 21.56 -12.68
C GLY A 324 25.06 20.64 -11.63
N ALA A 325 24.35 20.38 -10.51
CA ALA A 325 24.79 19.41 -9.51
C ALA A 325 24.82 17.98 -10.07
N LEU A 326 23.78 17.57 -10.81
CA LEU A 326 23.70 16.25 -11.46
C LEU A 326 24.80 16.05 -12.50
N ALA A 327 25.07 17.06 -13.35
CA ALA A 327 26.16 17.00 -14.33
C ALA A 327 27.53 16.84 -13.66
N ARG A 328 27.78 17.60 -12.59
CA ARG A 328 29.01 17.44 -11.78
C ARG A 328 29.11 16.04 -11.17
N LEU A 329 28.03 15.55 -10.56
CA LEU A 329 28.01 14.20 -9.98
C LEU A 329 28.27 13.12 -11.03
N SER A 330 27.65 13.21 -12.21
CA SER A 330 27.90 12.30 -13.33
C SER A 330 29.35 12.34 -13.79
N SER A 331 29.96 13.52 -13.87
CA SER A 331 31.37 13.65 -14.24
C SER A 331 32.32 13.04 -13.19
N LEU A 332 32.02 13.20 -11.91
CA LEU A 332 32.80 12.61 -10.81
C LEU A 332 32.65 11.09 -10.78
N SER A 333 31.44 10.58 -10.99
CA SER A 333 31.14 9.15 -11.08
C SER A 333 31.88 8.50 -12.26
N LEU A 334 31.87 9.15 -13.43
CA LEU A 334 32.61 8.69 -14.60
C LEU A 334 34.12 8.62 -14.32
N ARG A 335 34.71 9.68 -13.77
CA ARG A 335 36.13 9.71 -13.40
C ARG A 335 36.48 8.63 -12.37
N ALA A 336 35.63 8.40 -11.38
CA ALA A 336 35.84 7.36 -10.38
C ALA A 336 35.79 5.95 -11.01
N SER A 337 34.85 5.71 -11.93
CA SER A 337 34.75 4.46 -12.68
C SER A 337 35.99 4.23 -13.57
N GLU A 338 36.44 5.25 -14.29
CA GLU A 338 37.66 5.20 -15.10
C GLU A 338 38.91 4.94 -14.25
N ALA A 339 39.05 5.60 -13.10
CA ALA A 339 40.15 5.38 -12.17
C ALA A 339 40.13 3.94 -11.62
N ALA A 340 38.95 3.41 -11.26
CA ALA A 340 38.80 2.03 -10.82
C ALA A 340 39.14 1.03 -11.93
N ALA A 341 38.78 1.32 -13.19
CA ALA A 341 39.14 0.51 -14.34
C ALA A 341 40.65 0.52 -14.59
N ARG A 342 41.31 1.70 -14.54
CA ARG A 342 42.77 1.83 -14.67
C ARG A 342 43.50 1.05 -13.59
N GLN A 343 43.10 1.17 -12.32
CA GLN A 343 43.70 0.41 -11.22
C GLN A 343 43.54 -1.11 -11.41
N LYS A 344 42.41 -1.58 -11.95
CA LYS A 344 42.22 -3.01 -12.27
C LYS A 344 43.20 -3.44 -13.37
N THR A 345 43.34 -2.66 -14.43
CA THR A 345 44.27 -2.95 -15.53
C THR A 345 45.72 -2.95 -15.06
N GLU A 346 46.13 -1.96 -14.25
CA GLU A 346 47.48 -1.89 -13.68
C GLU A 346 47.80 -3.09 -12.78
N LYS A 347 46.83 -3.55 -11.97
CA LYS A 347 46.98 -4.76 -11.16
C LYS A 347 47.18 -6.01 -12.03
N ILE A 348 46.43 -6.12 -13.13
CA ILE A 348 46.56 -7.24 -14.07
C ILE A 348 47.95 -7.20 -14.73
N ILE A 349 48.33 -6.05 -15.32
CA ILE A 349 49.64 -5.88 -15.96
C ILE A 349 50.77 -6.18 -14.97
N SER A 350 50.72 -5.62 -13.76
CA SER A 350 51.71 -5.87 -12.72
C SER A 350 51.80 -7.35 -12.34
N SER A 351 50.66 -8.05 -12.28
CA SER A 351 50.64 -9.49 -12.00
C SER A 351 51.22 -10.32 -13.13
N GLU A 352 50.95 -9.97 -14.40
CA GLU A 352 51.49 -10.65 -15.57
C GLU A 352 52.98 -10.37 -15.77
N LEU A 353 53.44 -9.14 -15.50
CA LEU A 353 54.87 -8.81 -15.48
C LEU A 353 55.62 -9.59 -14.40
N LYS A 354 55.06 -9.71 -13.18
CA LYS A 354 55.65 -10.55 -12.12
C LYS A 354 55.70 -12.03 -12.54
N LYS A 355 54.63 -12.56 -13.17
CA LYS A 355 54.63 -13.92 -13.71
C LYS A 355 55.68 -14.11 -14.80
N ALA A 356 55.82 -13.16 -15.72
CA ALA A 356 56.83 -13.20 -16.77
C ALA A 356 58.26 -13.15 -16.21
N ALA A 357 58.51 -12.28 -15.22
CA ALA A 357 59.80 -12.18 -14.52
C ALA A 357 60.14 -13.43 -13.69
N SER A 358 59.14 -14.21 -13.27
CA SER A 358 59.36 -15.49 -12.59
C SER A 358 59.68 -16.66 -13.53
N LYS A 359 59.65 -16.46 -14.86
CA LYS A 359 60.01 -17.51 -15.83
C LYS A 359 61.53 -17.59 -16.00
N PRO A 360 62.19 -18.69 -15.57
CA PRO A 360 63.65 -18.79 -15.55
C PRO A 360 64.27 -18.77 -16.96
N GLU A 361 63.55 -19.25 -17.98
CA GLU A 361 64.02 -19.26 -19.37
C GLU A 361 64.10 -17.85 -19.98
N LEU A 362 63.16 -16.97 -19.61
CA LEU A 362 63.13 -15.57 -20.05
C LEU A 362 64.25 -14.78 -19.37
N ASN A 363 64.45 -14.98 -18.06
CA ASN A 363 65.55 -14.35 -17.32
C ASN A 363 66.92 -14.74 -17.90
N ARG A 364 67.15 -16.02 -18.22
CA ARG A 364 68.39 -16.46 -18.86
C ARG A 364 68.66 -15.76 -20.19
N ARG A 365 67.64 -15.57 -21.02
CA ARG A 365 67.74 -14.86 -22.30
C ARG A 365 68.00 -13.36 -22.12
N VAL A 366 67.34 -12.72 -21.15
CA VAL A 366 67.57 -11.30 -20.83
C VAL A 366 68.99 -11.08 -20.30
N THR A 367 69.48 -11.93 -19.39
CA THR A 367 70.85 -11.85 -18.87
C THR A 367 71.91 -12.10 -19.96
N ALA A 368 71.63 -12.97 -20.94
CA ALA A 368 72.54 -13.23 -22.06
C ALA A 368 72.67 -12.05 -23.04
N ILE A 369 71.64 -11.21 -23.15
CA ILE A 369 71.62 -10.05 -24.08
C ILE A 369 72.07 -8.76 -23.37
N SER A 370 71.97 -8.70 -22.04
CA SER A 370 72.35 -7.53 -21.22
C SER A 370 73.75 -6.94 -21.50
N PRO A 371 74.80 -7.71 -21.83
CA PRO A 371 76.11 -7.16 -22.18
C PRO A 371 76.17 -6.44 -23.54
N LEU A 372 75.23 -6.74 -24.45
CA LEU A 372 75.19 -6.18 -25.82
C LEU A 372 74.39 -4.88 -25.92
N SER A 373 73.61 -4.54 -24.88
CA SER A 373 72.68 -3.40 -24.87
C SER A 373 73.28 -2.06 -24.42
N GLY A 374 74.59 -1.98 -24.13
CA GLY A 374 75.28 -0.70 -23.87
C GLY A 374 74.86 0.07 -22.61
N LEU A 375 73.96 -0.47 -21.76
CA LEU A 375 73.64 0.09 -20.46
C LEU A 375 74.62 -0.47 -19.42
N HIS A 376 75.59 0.36 -19.03
CA HIS A 376 76.51 0.05 -17.95
C HIS A 376 75.73 -0.23 -16.65
N SER A 377 75.87 -1.44 -16.13
CA SER A 377 75.49 -1.77 -14.76
C SER A 377 76.42 -1.02 -13.80
N SER A 378 75.97 0.13 -13.29
CA SER A 378 76.59 0.77 -12.14
C SER A 378 76.01 0.16 -10.87
N LYS A 379 76.75 -0.80 -10.32
CA LYS A 379 76.84 -1.21 -8.91
C LYS A 379 75.56 -1.12 -8.08
N LEU A 380 74.94 -2.28 -7.88
CA LEU A 380 74.13 -2.58 -6.69
C LEU A 380 75.00 -3.43 -5.77
N GLU A 381 75.72 -2.78 -4.86
CA GLU A 381 76.22 -3.36 -3.59
C GLU A 381 76.64 -2.19 -2.67
N ASP A 382 76.28 -2.31 -1.39
CA ASP A 382 76.25 -1.32 -0.29
C ASP A 382 75.11 -0.28 -0.41
N VAL A 383 74.10 -0.24 0.47
CA VAL A 383 74.19 -0.19 1.95
C VAL A 383 73.00 -0.93 2.57
N LEU A 384 73.30 -1.94 3.40
CA LEU A 384 72.47 -2.30 4.54
C LEU A 384 72.71 -1.29 5.66
N SER A 385 71.63 -0.92 6.34
CA SER A 385 71.54 -0.32 7.68
C SER A 385 71.24 1.18 7.77
N GLU A 386 70.31 1.45 8.70
CA GLU A 386 69.89 2.70 9.33
C GLU A 386 68.65 3.40 8.71
N ASP A 387 67.44 3.06 9.16
CA ASP A 387 66.73 3.46 10.39
C ASP A 387 65.86 4.73 10.21
N SER A 388 64.72 4.68 10.91
CA SER A 388 63.91 5.83 11.34
C SER A 388 62.84 6.40 10.37
N ALA A 389 61.60 6.11 10.75
CA ALA A 389 60.39 6.84 10.38
C ALA A 389 60.46 8.34 10.74
N PRO A 390 59.66 9.19 10.09
CA PRO A 390 59.16 10.40 10.72
C PRO A 390 57.64 10.30 10.95
N SER A 391 57.29 10.25 12.22
CA SER A 391 56.03 10.75 12.76
C SER A 391 55.77 12.19 12.30
N SER A 392 54.55 12.46 11.87
CA SER A 392 54.03 13.82 11.70
C SER A 392 53.96 14.55 13.06
N PRO A 393 54.27 15.86 13.12
CA PRO A 393 53.90 16.68 14.26
C PRO A 393 52.46 17.22 14.09
N VAL A 394 51.81 17.27 15.26
CA VAL A 394 50.57 17.92 15.71
C VAL A 394 49.88 18.90 14.75
#